data_AF-A0A6N2RM56-F1
#
_entry.id   AF-A0A6N2RM56-F1
#
_cell.length_a   1.000
_cell.length_b   1.000
_cell.length_c   1.000
_cell.angle_alpha   90.00
_cell.angle_beta   90.00
_cell.angle_gamma   90.00
#
_symmetry.space_group_name_H-M   'P 1'
#
loop_
_entity.id
_entity.type
_entity.pdbx_description
1 polymer ?
#
loop_
_entity_poly.entity_id
_entity_poly.type
_entity_poly.pdbx_seq_one_letter_code
_entity_poly.pdbx_strand_id
1 'polypeptide(L)'
;MNLYATYAYYISTYRGNLTEEEFEKAIVPATAHVRRITFGRADRNMELDEVKLATCAICDLLANDEKARSQHSGRTVVSENTDGYSVTYESGRDGDTADDLLNRKIYRSAELYLEPTGLLYMGVE
;
A
#
# COMPACT_ATOMS: atom_id res chain seq x y z
N MET A 1 -16.38 -4.47 7.43
CA MET A 1 -14.97 -4.03 7.62
C MET A 1 -15.01 -2.52 7.60
N ASN A 2 -14.50 -1.85 8.63
CA ASN A 2 -14.43 -0.39 8.62
C ASN A 2 -13.18 0.05 7.85
N LEU A 3 -13.29 1.11 7.06
CA LEU A 3 -12.15 1.69 6.36
C LEU A 3 -11.26 2.42 7.35
N TYR A 4 -9.95 2.22 7.24
CA TYR A 4 -8.99 2.80 8.19
C TYR A 4 -8.67 4.26 7.89
N ALA A 5 -8.92 4.76 6.68
CA ALA A 5 -8.76 6.16 6.33
C ALA A 5 -9.96 6.66 5.52
N THR A 6 -10.23 7.96 5.61
CA THR A 6 -11.23 8.66 4.80
C THR A 6 -10.53 9.49 3.72
N TYR A 7 -11.24 9.84 2.65
CA TYR A 7 -10.69 10.72 1.61
C TYR A 7 -10.28 12.09 2.17
N ALA A 8 -11.05 12.62 3.12
CA ALA A 8 -10.71 13.87 3.81
C ALA A 8 -9.36 13.78 4.54
N TYR A 9 -9.09 12.69 5.27
CA TYR A 9 -7.79 12.47 5.92
C TYR A 9 -6.66 12.32 4.89
N TYR A 10 -6.93 11.57 3.82
CA TYR A 10 -5.98 11.33 2.73
C TYR A 10 -5.48 12.64 2.09
N ILE A 11 -6.37 13.61 1.83
CA ILE A 11 -6.01 14.91 1.25
C ILE A 11 -5.44 15.89 2.30
N SER A 12 -6.06 15.99 3.46
CA SER A 12 -5.73 17.06 4.43
C SER A 12 -4.52 16.74 5.31
N THR A 13 -4.37 15.49 5.74
CA THR A 13 -3.31 15.06 6.67
C THR A 13 -2.21 14.32 5.93
N TYR A 14 -2.56 13.28 5.17
CA TYR A 14 -1.58 12.48 4.43
C TYR A 14 -1.00 13.21 3.21
N ARG A 15 -1.73 14.22 2.69
CA ARG A 15 -1.31 15.05 1.53
C ARG A 15 -1.13 14.26 0.24
N GLY A 16 -1.94 13.22 0.06
CA GLY A 16 -1.96 12.44 -1.17
C GLY A 16 -2.58 13.21 -2.35
N ASN A 17 -2.46 12.65 -3.55
CA ASN A 17 -2.85 13.29 -4.81
C ASN A 17 -3.85 12.49 -5.65
N LEU A 18 -4.34 11.36 -5.15
CA LEU A 18 -5.41 10.61 -5.81
C LEU A 18 -6.71 11.42 -5.86
N THR A 19 -7.42 11.26 -6.97
CA THR A 19 -8.83 11.67 -7.06
C THR A 19 -9.68 10.84 -6.09
N GLU A 20 -10.88 11.32 -5.76
CA GLU A 20 -11.79 10.61 -4.86
C GLU A 20 -12.14 9.21 -5.42
N GLU A 21 -12.40 9.09 -6.72
CA GLU A 21 -12.69 7.80 -7.36
C GLU A 21 -11.51 6.81 -7.26
N GLU A 22 -10.28 7.27 -7.48
CA GLU A 22 -9.08 6.43 -7.36
C GLU A 22 -8.86 5.98 -5.91
N PHE A 23 -9.09 6.87 -4.95
CA PHE A 23 -9.03 6.55 -3.54
C PHE A 23 -10.09 5.53 -3.14
N GLU A 24 -11.33 5.69 -3.58
CA GLU A 24 -12.44 4.77 -3.29
C GLU A 24 -12.19 3.36 -3.83
N LYS A 25 -11.55 3.23 -5.00
CA LYS A 25 -11.12 1.92 -5.54
C LYS A 25 -10.00 1.29 -4.70
N ALA A 26 -9.06 2.10 -4.21
CA ALA A 26 -7.88 1.61 -3.51
C ALA A 26 -8.09 1.37 -2.01
N ILE A 27 -9.01 2.08 -1.34
CA ILE A 27 -9.12 2.09 0.12
C ILE A 27 -9.57 0.75 0.72
N VAL A 28 -10.44 0.01 0.02
CA VAL A 28 -10.91 -1.31 0.46
C VAL A 28 -9.76 -2.33 0.49
N PRO A 29 -9.04 -2.58 -0.63
CA PRO A 29 -7.89 -3.47 -0.61
C PRO A 29 -6.77 -2.97 0.32
N ALA A 30 -6.49 -1.66 0.37
CA ALA A 30 -5.50 -1.09 1.28
C ALA A 30 -5.81 -1.41 2.76
N THR A 31 -7.05 -1.21 3.18
CA THR A 31 -7.53 -1.56 4.52
C THR A 31 -7.34 -3.06 4.79
N ALA A 32 -7.65 -3.92 3.82
CA ALA A 32 -7.47 -5.37 3.96
C ALA A 32 -5.99 -5.76 4.13
N HIS A 33 -5.06 -5.09 3.43
CA HIS A 33 -3.62 -5.30 3.60
C HIS A 33 -3.15 -4.93 5.01
N VAL A 34 -3.50 -3.74 5.51
CA VAL A 34 -3.14 -3.32 6.89
C VAL A 34 -3.75 -4.27 7.92
N ARG A 35 -5.03 -4.65 7.73
CA ARG A 35 -5.71 -5.60 8.61
C ARG A 35 -4.99 -6.96 8.65
N ARG A 36 -4.54 -7.45 7.49
CA ARG A 36 -3.85 -8.73 7.36
C ARG A 36 -2.50 -8.72 8.09
N ILE A 37 -1.67 -7.72 7.85
CA ILE A 37 -0.30 -7.67 8.42
C ILE A 37 -0.29 -7.35 9.92
N THR A 38 -1.37 -6.74 10.43
CA THR A 38 -1.56 -6.48 11.87
C THR A 38 -2.36 -7.58 12.58
N PHE A 39 -2.67 -8.70 11.91
CA PHE A 39 -3.46 -9.80 12.46
C PHE A 39 -4.83 -9.35 13.01
N GLY A 40 -5.45 -8.35 12.38
CA GLY A 40 -6.72 -7.76 12.80
C GLY A 40 -6.64 -6.78 13.97
N ARG A 41 -5.44 -6.51 14.52
CA ARG A 41 -5.29 -5.58 15.66
C ARG A 41 -5.52 -4.12 15.28
N ALA A 42 -5.33 -3.77 14.00
CA ALA A 42 -5.67 -2.45 13.48
C ALA A 42 -7.17 -2.12 13.62
N ASP A 43 -8.07 -3.12 13.63
CA ASP A 43 -9.52 -2.91 13.83
C ASP A 43 -9.83 -2.21 15.17
N ARG A 44 -8.96 -2.37 16.18
CA ARG A 44 -9.10 -1.73 17.51
C ARG A 44 -8.30 -0.44 17.65
N ASN A 45 -7.48 -0.11 16.65
CA ASN A 45 -6.54 1.01 16.67
C ASN A 45 -6.73 1.90 15.44
N MET A 46 -7.94 1.93 14.89
CA MET A 46 -8.24 2.68 13.67
C MET A 46 -8.01 4.19 13.81
N GLU A 47 -8.05 4.71 15.04
CA GLU A 47 -7.84 6.13 15.29
C GLU A 47 -6.37 6.56 15.26
N LEU A 48 -5.43 5.60 15.38
CA LEU A 48 -3.99 5.88 15.29
C LEU A 48 -3.64 6.44 13.92
N ASP A 49 -2.89 7.53 13.91
CA ASP A 49 -2.41 8.13 12.67
C ASP A 49 -1.53 7.16 11.90
N GLU A 50 -0.74 6.32 12.56
CA GLU A 50 0.09 5.30 11.93
C GLU A 50 -0.73 4.30 11.09
N VAL A 51 -1.92 3.90 11.57
CA VAL A 51 -2.83 3.01 10.84
C VAL A 51 -3.44 3.73 9.63
N LYS A 52 -3.84 4.99 9.80
CA LYS A 52 -4.38 5.83 8.74
C LYS A 52 -3.33 6.09 7.65
N LEU A 53 -2.12 6.52 8.03
CA LEU A 53 -0.97 6.79 7.17
C LEU A 53 -0.52 5.54 6.41
N ALA A 54 -0.39 4.39 7.08
CA ALA A 54 -0.08 3.12 6.42
C ALA A 54 -1.13 2.79 5.34
N THR A 55 -2.41 2.96 5.67
CA THR A 55 -3.50 2.68 4.72
C THR A 55 -3.45 3.62 3.51
N CYS A 56 -3.24 4.93 3.74
CA CYS A 56 -3.10 5.91 2.67
C CYS A 56 -1.90 5.61 1.74
N ALA A 57 -0.76 5.19 2.31
CA ALA A 57 0.41 4.84 1.53
C ALA A 57 0.18 3.61 0.63
N ILE A 58 -0.58 2.63 1.11
CA ILE A 58 -0.99 1.49 0.27
C ILE A 58 -1.98 1.94 -0.82
N CYS A 59 -2.85 2.92 -0.56
CA CYS A 59 -3.75 3.45 -1.59
C CYS A 59 -2.97 4.00 -2.78
N ASP A 60 -1.92 4.79 -2.52
CA ASP A 60 -1.06 5.34 -3.59
C ASP A 60 -0.42 4.22 -4.42
N LEU A 61 0.12 3.19 -3.77
CA LEU A 61 0.75 2.06 -4.46
C LEU A 61 -0.24 1.29 -5.35
N LEU A 62 -1.44 1.01 -4.85
CA LEU A 62 -2.47 0.27 -5.59
C LEU A 62 -3.00 1.08 -6.77
N ALA A 63 -3.31 2.35 -6.57
CA ALA A 63 -3.79 3.21 -7.64
C ALA A 63 -2.74 3.45 -8.73
N ASN A 64 -1.46 3.60 -8.35
CA ASN A 64 -0.37 3.74 -9.32
C ASN A 64 -0.11 2.44 -10.11
N ASP A 65 -0.20 1.27 -9.46
CA ASP A 65 -0.11 -0.02 -10.16
C ASP A 65 -1.28 -0.21 -11.14
N GLU A 66 -2.52 0.13 -10.75
CA GLU A 66 -3.69 0.08 -11.64
C GLU A 66 -3.51 0.99 -12.87
N LYS A 67 -3.03 2.22 -12.67
CA LYS A 67 -2.72 3.16 -13.76
C LYS A 67 -1.68 2.60 -14.72
N ALA A 68 -0.57 2.08 -14.19
CA ALA A 68 0.50 1.49 -14.99
C ALA A 68 0.00 0.29 -15.80
N ARG A 69 -0.81 -0.60 -15.21
CA ARG A 69 -1.40 -1.75 -15.93
C ARG A 69 -2.40 -1.31 -17.00
N SER A 70 -3.21 -0.29 -16.72
CA SER A 70 -4.22 0.23 -17.64
C SER A 70 -3.60 0.89 -18.88
N GLN A 71 -2.52 1.64 -18.71
CA GLN A 71 -1.79 2.27 -19.83
C GLN A 71 -1.16 1.24 -20.78
N HIS A 72 -0.93 0.01 -20.32
CA HIS A 72 -0.29 -1.06 -21.09
C HIS A 72 -1.24 -2.21 -21.47
N SER A 73 -2.56 -1.96 -21.53
CA SER A 73 -3.56 -2.96 -21.92
C SER A 73 -3.49 -4.26 -21.11
N GLY A 74 -3.17 -4.17 -19.81
CA GLY A 74 -3.08 -5.33 -18.91
C GLY A 74 -1.84 -6.21 -19.10
N ARG A 75 -0.87 -5.79 -19.91
CA ARG A 75 0.44 -6.46 -19.98
C ARG A 75 1.33 -5.98 -18.84
N THR A 76 1.87 -6.92 -18.07
CA THR A 76 2.98 -6.66 -17.14
C THR A 76 4.13 -6.04 -17.91
N VAL A 77 4.38 -4.78 -17.66
CA VAL A 77 5.47 -4.03 -18.29
C VAL A 77 6.76 -4.47 -17.64
N VAL A 78 7.47 -5.41 -18.27
CA VAL A 78 8.77 -5.90 -17.80
C VAL A 78 9.84 -4.80 -17.87
N SER A 79 9.60 -3.71 -18.62
CA SER A 79 10.45 -2.53 -18.60
C SER A 79 9.76 -1.36 -19.31
N GLU A 80 9.24 -0.39 -18.57
CA GLU A 80 9.24 0.99 -19.06
C GLU A 80 10.00 1.83 -18.05
N ASN A 81 11.08 2.42 -18.56
CA ASN A 81 11.95 3.34 -17.86
C ASN A 81 11.26 4.71 -17.93
N THR A 82 10.20 4.89 -17.15
CA THR A 82 9.41 6.12 -17.14
C THR A 82 9.46 6.70 -15.72
N ASP A 83 9.95 7.94 -15.62
CA ASP A 83 10.09 8.77 -14.41
C ASP A 83 11.31 8.60 -13.50
N GLY A 84 12.44 8.10 -13.99
CA GLY A 84 13.70 8.22 -13.25
C GLY A 84 13.75 7.47 -11.91
N TYR A 85 12.75 6.65 -11.60
CA TYR A 85 12.82 5.63 -10.57
C TYR A 85 13.43 4.37 -11.17
N SER A 86 14.70 4.47 -11.53
CA SER A 86 15.53 3.30 -11.84
C SER A 86 15.56 2.41 -10.60
N VAL A 87 14.71 1.37 -10.58
CA VAL A 87 14.94 0.20 -9.73
C VAL A 87 16.10 -0.56 -10.36
N THR A 88 17.29 0.01 -10.27
CA THR A 88 18.51 -0.75 -10.42
C THR A 88 18.73 -1.43 -9.06
N TYR A 89 18.79 -2.76 -9.07
CA TYR A 89 19.18 -3.62 -7.94
C TYR A 89 18.12 -4.00 -6.89
N GLU A 90 16.95 -4.48 -7.30
CA GLU A 90 16.45 -5.73 -6.70
C GLU A 90 15.78 -6.49 -7.84
N SER A 91 16.61 -7.15 -8.66
CA SER A 91 16.15 -8.32 -9.38
C SER A 91 15.38 -9.16 -8.35
N GLY A 92 14.08 -9.35 -8.58
CA GLY A 92 13.33 -10.36 -7.87
C GLY A 92 14.16 -11.64 -7.82
N ARG A 93 13.99 -12.43 -6.76
CA ARG A 93 14.53 -13.79 -6.80
C ARG A 93 14.03 -14.43 -8.09
N ASP A 94 14.86 -15.25 -8.71
CA ASP A 94 14.53 -15.94 -9.96
C ASP A 94 13.11 -16.54 -9.85
N GLY A 95 12.14 -15.98 -10.59
CA GLY A 95 10.73 -16.40 -10.55
C GLY A 95 9.71 -15.48 -9.85
N ASP A 96 10.08 -14.34 -9.26
CA ASP A 96 9.10 -13.40 -8.67
C ASP A 96 8.18 -12.78 -9.74
N THR A 97 6.87 -12.78 -9.48
CA THR A 97 5.90 -12.09 -10.35
C THR A 97 5.82 -10.60 -10.02
N ALA A 98 5.22 -9.80 -10.91
CA ALA A 98 4.94 -8.39 -10.63
C ALA A 98 4.05 -8.20 -9.39
N ASP A 99 3.17 -9.17 -9.11
CA ASP A 99 2.33 -9.16 -7.91
C ASP A 99 3.16 -9.40 -6.64
N ASP A 100 4.15 -10.31 -6.68
CA ASP A 100 5.08 -10.53 -5.55
C ASP A 100 5.87 -9.27 -5.23
N LEU A 101 6.33 -8.55 -6.26
CA LEU A 101 7.04 -7.28 -6.10
C LEU A 101 6.13 -6.20 -5.51
N LEU A 102 4.88 -6.10 -5.99
CA LEU A 102 3.90 -5.16 -5.45
C LEU A 102 3.58 -5.46 -3.98
N ASN A 103 3.33 -6.73 -3.64
CA ASN A 103 3.05 -7.16 -2.28
C ASN A 103 4.19 -6.83 -1.31
N ARG A 104 5.45 -6.97 -1.77
CA ARG A 104 6.63 -6.62 -0.98
C ARG A 104 6.72 -5.11 -0.74
N LYS A 105 6.44 -4.30 -1.78
CA LYS A 105 6.37 -2.83 -1.66
C LYS A 105 5.27 -2.38 -0.70
N ILE A 106 4.07 -2.97 -0.83
CA ILE A 106 2.94 -2.72 0.07
C ILE A 106 3.35 -3.01 1.52
N TYR A 107 3.95 -4.17 1.78
CA TYR A 107 4.41 -4.53 3.12
C TYR A 107 5.44 -3.52 3.66
N ARG A 108 6.49 -3.20 2.89
CA ARG A 108 7.53 -2.24 3.28
C ARG A 108 6.98 -0.84 3.55
N SER A 109 6.04 -0.38 2.72
CA SER A 109 5.41 0.93 2.87
C SER A 109 4.54 1.00 4.12
N ALA A 110 3.79 -0.05 4.43
CA ALA A 110 3.00 -0.12 5.65
C ALA A 110 3.88 -0.28 6.91
N GLU A 111 4.96 -1.07 6.81
CA GLU A 111 5.93 -1.31 7.89
C GLU A 111 6.53 0.00 8.41
N LEU A 112 6.87 0.94 7.52
CA LEU A 112 7.42 2.25 7.89
C LEU A 112 6.59 2.99 8.96
N TYR A 113 5.26 2.91 8.89
CA TYR A 113 4.38 3.57 9.84
C TYR A 113 4.00 2.67 11.02
N LEU A 114 3.88 1.36 10.79
CA LEU A 114 3.35 0.42 11.78
C LEU A 114 4.41 -0.15 12.72
N GLU A 115 5.70 -0.14 12.35
CA GLU A 115 6.81 -0.61 13.19
C GLU A 115 6.78 -0.04 14.62
N PRO A 116 6.67 1.29 14.84
CA PRO A 116 6.68 1.87 16.19
C PRO A 116 5.42 1.55 17.03
N THR A 117 4.38 1.02 16.41
CA THR A 117 3.09 0.77 17.09
C THR A 117 3.02 -0.57 17.83
N GLY A 118 3.95 -1.49 17.53
CA GLY A 118 3.89 -2.88 18.00
C GLY A 118 2.78 -3.72 17.35
N LEU A 119 1.97 -3.17 16.43
CA LEU A 119 0.85 -3.89 15.82
C LEU A 119 1.30 -5.06 14.93
N LEU A 120 2.50 -4.99 14.37
CA LEU A 120 3.11 -6.03 13.54
C LEU A 120 3.66 -7.22 14.35
N TYR A 121 3.85 -7.06 15.66
CA TYR A 121 4.52 -8.06 16.49
C TYR A 121 3.66 -9.30 16.71
N MET A 122 3.99 -10.44 16.09
CA MET A 122 3.15 -11.65 16.19
C MET A 122 3.13 -12.32 17.57
N GLY A 123 3.97 -11.87 18.51
CA GLY A 123 4.20 -12.57 19.77
C GLY A 123 5.15 -13.74 19.54
N VAL A 124 6.39 -13.62 20.01
CA VAL A 124 7.20 -14.79 20.37
C VAL A 124 7.23 -14.82 21.90
N GLU A 125 6.76 -15.94 22.46
CA GLU A 125 7.07 -16.34 23.84
C GLU A 125 8.51 -16.83 23.93
#